data_AF-A0A374ES67-F1
#
_entry.id   AF-A0A374ES67-F1
#
_cell.length_a   1.000
_cell.length_b   1.000
_cell.length_c   1.000
_cell.angle_alpha   90.00
_cell.angle_beta   90.00
_cell.angle_gamma   90.00
#
_symmetry.space_group_name_H-M   'P 1'
#
loop_
_entity.id
_entity.type
_entity.pdbx_description
1 polymer ?
#
loop_
_entity_poly.entity_id
_entity_poly.type
_entity_poly.pdbx_seq_one_letter_code
_entity_poly.pdbx_strand_id
1 'polypeptide(L)'
;MKGSESMKNMTESEYRQLVEEYSDMVTRLCVVHTGNFSDAEDCYQNVFFKLFKQMKKGSLPNPKAWLIRVLSTNAGVFCGIV
;
A
#
# COMPACT_ATOMS: atom_id res chain seq x y z
N MET A 1 -28.07 -3.57 -25.16
CA MET A 1 -27.73 -4.37 -23.97
C MET A 1 -26.23 -4.32 -23.73
N LYS A 2 -25.83 -3.64 -22.65
CA LYS A 2 -24.61 -3.75 -21.83
C LYS A 2 -24.85 -2.67 -20.76
N GLY A 3 -25.58 -2.95 -19.69
CA GLY A 3 -25.24 -3.97 -18.71
C GLY A 3 -24.24 -3.34 -17.73
N SER A 4 -24.79 -2.64 -16.73
CA SER A 4 -24.29 -2.55 -15.35
C SER A 4 -22.77 -2.50 -15.13
N GLU A 5 -22.20 -1.34 -14.75
CA GLU A 5 -21.02 -1.29 -13.85
C GLU A 5 -20.69 0.13 -13.34
N SER A 6 -21.69 0.97 -13.05
CA SER A 6 -21.44 2.37 -12.62
C SER A 6 -21.21 2.58 -11.11
N MET A 7 -21.04 1.52 -10.30
CA MET A 7 -20.98 1.65 -8.84
C MET A 7 -19.63 1.28 -8.20
N LYS A 8 -18.54 1.18 -8.99
CA LYS A 8 -17.20 0.77 -8.52
C LYS A 8 -16.08 1.81 -8.71
N ASN A 9 -16.40 2.99 -9.24
CA ASN A 9 -15.39 3.89 -9.81
C ASN A 9 -14.84 4.95 -8.86
N MET A 10 -15.46 5.16 -7.69
CA MET A 10 -14.98 6.19 -6.75
C MET A 10 -13.68 5.75 -6.07
N THR A 11 -13.56 4.49 -5.63
CA THR A 11 -12.38 4.02 -4.87
C THR A 11 -11.20 3.59 -5.74
N GLU A 12 -11.44 3.16 -6.99
CA GLU A 12 -10.34 2.66 -7.85
C GLU A 12 -9.47 3.79 -8.42
N SER A 13 -10.10 4.92 -8.76
CA SER A 13 -9.38 6.11 -9.20
C SER A 13 -8.52 6.69 -8.08
N GLU A 14 -9.08 6.87 -6.89
CA GLU A 14 -8.33 7.29 -5.70
C GLU A 14 -7.20 6.31 -5.35
N TYR A 15 -7.46 5.00 -5.41
CA TYR A 15 -6.43 3.98 -5.20
C TYR A 15 -5.29 4.09 -6.20
N ARG A 16 -5.59 4.26 -7.50
CA ARG A 16 -4.56 4.45 -8.54
C ARG A 16 -3.71 5.68 -8.28
N GLN A 17 -4.34 6.80 -7.90
CA GLN A 17 -3.59 8.02 -7.56
C GLN A 17 -2.68 7.82 -6.34
N LEU A 18 -3.17 7.16 -5.29
CA LEU A 18 -2.35 6.83 -4.12
C LEU A 18 -1.21 5.87 -4.48
N VAL A 19 -1.47 4.88 -5.33
CA VAL A 19 -0.43 3.95 -5.80
C VAL A 19 0.64 4.70 -6.59
N GLU A 20 0.29 5.55 -7.55
CA GLU A 20 1.28 6.32 -8.31
C GLU A 20 2.09 7.28 -7.42
N GLU A 21 1.42 7.99 -6.50
CA GLU A 21 2.07 8.91 -5.56
C GLU A 21 3.03 8.20 -4.59
N TYR A 22 2.67 7.01 -4.11
CA TYR A 22 3.45 6.30 -3.09
C TYR A 22 4.30 5.15 -3.61
N SER A 23 4.14 4.72 -4.86
CA SER A 23 4.86 3.57 -5.43
C SER A 23 6.37 3.76 -5.34
N ASP A 24 6.87 4.93 -5.73
CA ASP A 24 8.30 5.21 -5.73
C ASP A 24 8.90 5.26 -4.30
N MET A 25 8.16 5.83 -3.35
CA MET A 25 8.55 5.88 -1.94
C MET A 25 8.54 4.49 -1.30
N VAL A 26 7.45 3.74 -1.48
CA VAL A 26 7.27 2.40 -0.90
C VAL A 26 8.31 1.45 -1.50
N THR A 27 8.52 1.48 -2.81
CA THR A 27 9.54 0.65 -3.48
C THR A 27 10.93 0.93 -2.94
N ARG A 28 11.33 2.20 -2.81
CA ARG A 28 12.65 2.56 -2.24
C ARG A 28 12.79 2.04 -0.82
N LEU A 29 11.78 2.21 0.02
CA LEU A 29 11.85 1.74 1.40
C LEU A 29 11.83 0.21 1.48
N CYS A 30 11.00 -0.48 0.70
CA CYS A 30 10.98 -1.94 0.61
C CYS A 30 12.37 -2.49 0.25
N VAL A 31 12.99 -1.96 -0.82
CA VAL A 31 14.33 -2.39 -1.26
C VAL A 31 15.40 -2.11 -0.20
N VAL A 32 15.35 -0.95 0.45
CA VAL A 32 16.29 -0.60 1.53
C VAL A 32 16.11 -1.51 2.75
N HIS A 33 14.88 -1.90 3.08
CA HIS A 33 14.60 -2.73 4.25
C HIS A 33 14.85 -4.23 4.02
N THR A 34 14.55 -4.76 2.84
CA THR A 34 14.69 -6.20 2.57
C THR A 34 16.04 -6.57 1.99
N GLY A 35 16.71 -5.66 1.28
CA GLY A 35 17.99 -5.94 0.59
C GLY A 35 17.89 -6.98 -0.54
N ASN A 36 16.70 -7.49 -0.81
CA ASN A 36 16.42 -8.53 -1.77
C ASN A 36 15.17 -8.16 -2.57
N PHE A 37 15.25 -8.29 -3.90
CA PHE A 37 14.18 -7.92 -4.82
C PHE A 37 12.91 -8.75 -4.59
N SER A 38 13.04 -10.06 -4.33
CA SER A 38 11.88 -10.94 -4.10
C SER A 38 11.09 -10.52 -2.86
N ASP A 39 11.79 -10.23 -1.76
CA ASP A 39 11.17 -9.79 -0.51
C ASP A 39 10.64 -8.35 -0.61
N ALA A 40 11.30 -7.50 -1.41
CA ALA A 40 10.84 -6.14 -1.67
C ALA A 40 9.50 -6.16 -2.43
N GLU A 41 9.35 -7.07 -3.40
CA GLU A 41 8.12 -7.22 -4.17
C GLU A 41 6.96 -7.74 -3.30
N ASP A 42 7.22 -8.73 -2.43
CA ASP A 42 6.22 -9.21 -1.47
C ASP A 42 5.80 -8.11 -0.49
N CYS A 43 6.77 -7.36 0.04
CA CYS A 43 6.52 -6.24 0.94
C CYS A 43 5.68 -5.14 0.25
N TYR A 44 6.02 -4.77 -0.99
CA TYR A 44 5.27 -3.83 -1.81
C TYR A 44 3.82 -4.27 -1.98
N GLN A 45 3.59 -5.51 -2.45
CA GLN A 45 2.25 -6.04 -2.68
C GLN A 45 1.42 -6.07 -1.39
N ASN A 46 2.02 -6.49 -0.26
CA ASN A 46 1.34 -6.57 1.03
C ASN A 46 0.93 -5.19 1.57
N VAL A 47 1.77 -4.16 1.40
CA VAL A 47 1.46 -2.78 1.81
C VAL A 47 0.27 -2.24 1.03
N PHE A 48 0.29 -2.34 -0.30
CA PHE A 48 -0.79 -1.85 -1.15
C PHE A 48 -2.09 -2.65 -0.98
N PHE A 49 -2.00 -3.95 -0.73
CA PHE A 49 -3.15 -4.77 -0.41
C PHE A 49 -3.83 -4.35 0.91
N LYS A 50 -3.04 -4.07 1.95
CA LYS A 50 -3.57 -3.52 3.21
C LYS A 50 -4.17 -2.12 3.00
N LEU A 51 -3.56 -1.29 2.17
CA LEU A 51 -4.08 0.04 1.81
C LEU A 51 -5.47 -0.08 1.18
N PHE A 52 -5.60 -0.97 0.20
CA PHE A 52 -6.88 -1.24 -0.47
C PHE A 52 -7.97 -1.70 0.51
N LYS A 53 -7.62 -2.59 1.45
CA LYS A 53 -8.54 -3.02 2.51
C LYS A 53 -9.00 -1.87 3.41
N GLN A 54 -8.11 -0.94 3.77
CA GLN A 54 -8.48 0.22 4.58
C GLN A 54 -9.31 1.25 3.80
N MET A 55 -8.99 1.46 2.52
CA MET A 55 -9.81 2.28 1.63
C MET A 55 -11.24 1.73 1.52
N LYS A 56 -11.40 0.40 1.40
CA LYS A 56 -12.73 -0.25 1.43
C LYS A 56 -13.47 -0.10 2.76
N LYS A 57 -12.76 0.11 3.87
CA LYS A 57 -13.37 0.40 5.18
C LYS A 57 -13.76 1.88 5.33
N GLY A 58 -13.31 2.77 4.44
CA GLY A 58 -13.66 4.19 4.45
C GLY A 58 -13.03 5.00 5.60
N SER A 59 -11.99 4.47 6.25
CA SER A 59 -11.44 5.02 7.51
C SER A 59 -9.97 5.44 7.38
N LEU A 60 -9.57 6.05 6.25
CA LEU A 60 -8.17 6.43 6.01
C LEU A 60 -7.95 7.95 6.06
N PRO A 61 -7.89 8.57 7.26
CA PRO A 61 -7.74 10.02 7.40
C PRO A 61 -6.38 10.55 6.95
N ASN A 62 -5.31 9.74 7.00
CA ASN A 62 -3.95 10.13 6.60
C ASN A 62 -3.20 8.98 5.88
N PRO A 63 -3.31 8.86 4.55
CA PRO A 63 -2.67 7.78 3.79
C PRO A 63 -1.15 7.74 3.94
N LYS A 64 -0.45 8.89 3.96
CA LYS A 64 1.02 8.96 4.18
C LYS A 64 1.44 8.32 5.50
N ALA A 65 0.88 8.83 6.60
CA ALA A 65 1.23 8.38 7.94
C ALA A 65 0.86 6.90 8.15
N TRP A 66 -0.25 6.47 7.54
CA TRP A 66 -0.67 5.08 7.57
C TRP A 66 0.27 4.17 6.78
N LEU A 67 0.68 4.56 5.56
CA LEU A 67 1.64 3.82 4.75
C LEU A 67 2.98 3.67 5.44
N ILE A 68 3.52 4.75 6.00
CA ILE A 68 4.78 4.71 6.77
C ILE A 68 4.65 3.77 7.97
N ARG A 69 3.53 3.79 8.69
CA ARG A 69 3.26 2.86 9.80
C ARG A 69 3.18 1.41 9.35
N VAL A 70 2.44 1.13 8.28
CA VAL A 70 2.28 -0.24 7.75
C VAL A 70 3.58 -0.78 7.22
N LEU A 71 4.36 0.06 6.56
CA LEU A 71 5.69 -0.30 6.12
C LEU A 71 6.62 -0.58 7.32
N SER A 72 6.62 0.29 8.33
CA SER A 72 7.38 0.07 9.57
C SER A 72 6.92 -1.20 10.32
N THR A 73 5.63 -1.54 10.23
CA THR A 73 5.06 -2.76 10.84
C THR A 73 5.42 -4.01 10.05
N ASN A 74 5.40 -3.96 8.71
CA ASN A 74 5.81 -5.08 7.87
C ASN A 74 7.33 -5.29 7.95
N ALA A 75 8.12 -4.22 8.01
CA ALA A 75 9.57 -4.29 8.24
C ALA A 75 9.92 -4.72 9.68
N GLY A 76 9.05 -4.40 10.65
CA GLY A 76 9.21 -4.75 12.07
C GLY A 76 9.10 -6.23 12.41
N VAL A 77 8.77 -7.11 11.47
CA VAL A 77 8.82 -8.57 11.68
C VAL A 77 10.24 -9.12 11.49
N PHE A 78 11.19 -8.36 10.92
CA PHE A 78 12.56 -8.82 10.69
C PHE A 78 13.66 -7.97 11.32
N CYS A 79 13.37 -6.79 11.87
CA CYS A 79 14.39 -5.99 12.53
C CYS A 79 13.99 -5.67 13.97
N GLY A 80 14.56 -6.43 14.90
CA GLY A 80 14.59 -6.08 16.32
C GLY A 80 15.44 -4.83 16.55
N ILE A 81 14.86 -3.67 16.28
CA ILE A 81 15.32 -2.38 16.79
C ILE A 81 14.09 -1.69 17.41
N VAL A 82 13.76 -2.13 18.62
CA VAL A 82 13.41 -1.26 19.76
C VAL A 82 14.31 -1.66 20.92
#